data_AF-A0A968YRQ6-F1
#
_entry.id   AF-A0A968YRQ6-F1
#
_cell.length_a   1.000
_cell.length_b   1.000
_cell.length_c   1.000
_cell.angle_alpha   90.00
_cell.angle_beta   90.00
_cell.angle_gamma   90.00
#
_symmetry.space_group_name_H-M   'P 1'
#
loop_
_entity.id
_entity.type
_entity.pdbx_description
1 polymer ?
#
loop_
_entity_poly.entity_id
_entity_poly.type
_entity_poly.pdbx_seq_one_letter_code
_entity_poly.pdbx_strand_id
1 'polypeptide(L)'
;MSSNLAVKLREGTKKSHTMAENVGFIKCFLKGTVEKTSYRKLVANLYFVYSAIEEEMERCKDHPVVSKIYFSELNRKHSLESDLAFYYGANWREQVKPSVAAQAYVKRIHEIGQTAPELLVAHSYTRYLGDLSGGQILKGIAVRGMNLNEGEGTAFYTFDQISDEKAFKNQYRQAMNDLAVDEATQDRIVDEANDAFGLNMKMFMELEGNLIKAIGLMVFNSLTRRRERGSTELATAE
;
A
#
# COMPACT_ATOMS: atom_id res chain seq x y z
N MET A 1 23.38 -11.04 21.89
CA MET A 1 22.15 -11.86 21.79
C MET A 1 21.48 -11.47 20.48
N SER A 2 21.26 -12.39 19.55
CA SER A 2 20.44 -12.11 18.36
C SER A 2 19.01 -11.87 18.83
N SER A 3 18.39 -10.76 18.43
CA SER A 3 16.96 -10.55 18.66
C SER A 3 16.16 -11.52 17.78
N ASN A 4 14.93 -11.85 18.20
CA ASN A 4 13.99 -12.67 17.40
C ASN A 4 12.87 -11.79 16.82
N LEU A 5 13.20 -10.52 16.57
CA LEU A 5 12.25 -9.45 16.26
C LEU A 5 11.44 -9.75 14.98
N ALA A 6 12.04 -10.37 13.97
CA ALA A 6 11.32 -10.72 12.75
C ALA A 6 10.14 -11.68 13.01
N VAL A 7 10.34 -12.67 13.90
CA VAL A 7 9.28 -13.60 14.31
C VAL A 7 8.26 -12.89 15.21
N LYS A 8 8.73 -12.08 16.15
CA LYS A 8 7.88 -11.30 17.07
C LYS A 8 6.93 -10.37 16.31
N LEU A 9 7.43 -9.66 15.31
CA LEU A 9 6.63 -8.83 14.40
C LEU A 9 5.60 -9.67 13.64
N ARG A 10 6.03 -10.76 12.99
CA ARG A 10 5.13 -11.63 12.21
C ARG A 10 3.97 -12.16 13.03
N GLU A 11 4.22 -12.70 14.21
CA GLU A 11 3.16 -13.25 15.06
C GLU A 11 2.36 -12.13 15.74
N GLY A 12 3.03 -11.09 16.23
CA GLY A 12 2.41 -9.95 16.92
C GLY A 12 1.49 -9.10 16.04
N THR A 13 1.73 -9.03 14.73
CA THR A 13 0.88 -8.28 13.79
C THR A 13 -0.08 -9.16 12.99
N LYS A 14 -0.11 -10.48 13.22
CA LYS A 14 -0.91 -11.43 12.45
C LYS A 14 -2.39 -11.06 12.41
N LYS A 15 -2.96 -10.66 13.55
CA LYS A 15 -4.36 -10.23 13.65
C LYS A 15 -4.61 -8.96 12.85
N SER A 16 -3.73 -7.97 12.96
CA SER A 16 -3.83 -6.69 12.25
C SER A 16 -3.68 -6.85 10.74
N HIS A 17 -2.81 -7.76 10.29
CA HIS A 17 -2.72 -8.17 8.89
C HIS A 17 -4.05 -8.74 8.39
N THR A 18 -4.62 -9.72 9.10
CA THR A 18 -5.94 -10.28 8.76
C THR A 18 -7.02 -9.21 8.75
N MET A 19 -7.02 -8.27 9.68
CA MET A 19 -7.98 -7.16 9.69
C MET A 19 -7.82 -6.25 8.47
N ALA A 20 -6.58 -5.95 8.05
CA ALA A 20 -6.31 -5.14 6.86
C ALA A 20 -6.84 -5.80 5.57
N GLU A 21 -6.64 -7.12 5.41
CA GLU A 21 -7.23 -7.88 4.30
C GLU A 21 -8.77 -7.89 4.32
N ASN A 22 -9.36 -7.67 5.49
CA ASN A 22 -10.79 -7.70 5.71
C ASN A 22 -11.49 -6.34 5.57
N VAL A 23 -10.76 -5.24 5.37
CA VAL A 23 -11.33 -3.93 5.01
C VAL A 23 -12.05 -4.03 3.67
N GLY A 24 -13.23 -3.42 3.53
CA GLY A 24 -14.11 -3.59 2.37
C GLY A 24 -13.42 -3.24 1.05
N PHE A 25 -12.65 -2.14 1.04
CA PHE A 25 -11.84 -1.75 -0.11
C PHE A 25 -10.87 -2.86 -0.54
N ILE A 26 -10.10 -3.43 0.40
CA ILE A 26 -9.12 -4.49 0.10
C ILE A 26 -9.80 -5.81 -0.28
N LYS A 27 -10.90 -6.18 0.39
CA LYS A 27 -11.71 -7.36 0.01
C LYS A 27 -12.19 -7.28 -1.44
N CYS A 28 -12.73 -6.13 -1.84
CA CYS A 28 -13.17 -5.91 -3.21
C CYS A 28 -11.99 -5.94 -4.19
N PHE A 29 -10.88 -5.31 -3.82
CA PHE A 29 -9.65 -5.34 -4.60
C PHE A 29 -9.21 -6.79 -4.83
N LEU A 30 -9.07 -7.60 -3.78
CA LEU A 30 -8.64 -9.00 -3.88
C LEU A 30 -9.58 -9.87 -4.74
N LYS A 31 -10.85 -9.50 -4.83
CA LYS A 31 -11.85 -10.15 -5.71
C LYS A 31 -11.81 -9.65 -7.17
N GLY A 32 -10.89 -8.75 -7.51
CA GLY A 32 -10.73 -8.19 -8.85
C GLY A 32 -11.53 -6.91 -9.12
N THR A 33 -12.30 -6.41 -8.16
CA THR A 33 -13.05 -5.17 -8.30
C THR A 33 -12.17 -3.99 -7.94
N VAL A 34 -11.45 -3.46 -8.93
CA VAL A 34 -10.55 -2.32 -8.78
C VAL A 34 -11.06 -1.14 -9.61
N GLU A 35 -11.42 -0.05 -8.95
CA GLU A 35 -11.88 1.16 -9.61
C GLU A 35 -10.77 2.22 -9.68
N LYS A 36 -10.49 2.71 -10.90
CA LYS A 36 -9.33 3.55 -11.20
C LYS A 36 -9.27 4.84 -10.37
N THR A 37 -10.40 5.50 -10.13
CA THR A 37 -10.47 6.76 -9.38
C THR A 37 -10.14 6.56 -7.90
N SER A 38 -10.61 5.47 -7.32
CA SER A 38 -10.35 5.09 -5.93
C SER A 38 -8.91 4.60 -5.78
N TYR A 39 -8.43 3.81 -6.73
CA TYR A 39 -7.04 3.34 -6.76
C TYR A 39 -6.03 4.49 -6.85
N ARG A 40 -6.21 5.45 -7.78
CA ARG A 40 -5.27 6.59 -7.88
C ARG A 40 -5.24 7.48 -6.65
N LYS A 41 -6.31 7.52 -5.83
CA LYS A 41 -6.31 8.21 -4.54
C LYS A 41 -5.48 7.43 -3.51
N LEU A 42 -5.53 6.10 -3.53
CA LEU A 42 -4.62 5.27 -2.74
C LEU A 42 -3.17 5.54 -3.11
N VAL A 43 -2.83 5.52 -4.41
CA VAL A 43 -1.47 5.81 -4.90
C VAL A 43 -1.01 7.19 -4.43
N ALA A 44 -1.88 8.21 -4.49
CA ALA A 44 -1.57 9.55 -3.99
C ALA A 44 -1.28 9.56 -2.47
N ASN A 45 -2.10 8.89 -1.67
CA ASN A 45 -1.86 8.76 -0.23
C ASN A 45 -0.56 8.03 0.09
N LEU A 46 -0.28 6.93 -0.63
CA LEU A 46 0.96 6.18 -0.48
C LEU A 46 2.17 7.05 -0.82
N TYR A 47 2.13 7.86 -1.87
CA TYR A 47 3.22 8.78 -2.21
C TYR A 47 3.65 9.65 -1.03
N PHE A 48 2.70 10.24 -0.30
CA PHE A 48 3.02 11.06 0.87
C PHE A 48 3.56 10.22 2.02
N VAL A 49 2.99 9.05 2.28
CA VAL A 49 3.45 8.13 3.35
C VAL A 49 4.88 7.64 3.08
N TYR A 50 5.18 7.13 1.88
CA TYR A 50 6.53 6.69 1.54
C TYR A 50 7.52 7.84 1.47
N SER A 51 7.11 9.03 1.01
CA SER A 51 7.98 10.20 1.05
C SER A 51 8.42 10.52 2.48
N ALA A 52 7.50 10.45 3.45
CA ALA A 52 7.81 10.67 4.86
C ALA A 52 8.69 9.56 5.45
N ILE A 53 8.40 8.28 5.15
CA ILE A 53 9.24 7.16 5.61
C ILE A 53 10.66 7.31 5.07
N GLU A 54 10.82 7.54 3.77
CA GLU A 54 12.11 7.62 3.11
C GLU A 54 12.91 8.85 3.57
N GLU A 55 12.25 9.98 3.79
CA GLU A 55 12.86 11.18 4.37
C GLU A 55 13.38 10.94 5.79
N GLU A 56 12.57 10.36 6.68
CA GLU A 56 12.96 10.11 8.06
C GLU A 56 14.03 9.00 8.17
N MET A 57 13.95 7.97 7.31
CA MET A 57 14.97 6.93 7.24
C MET A 57 16.32 7.46 6.77
N GLU A 58 16.34 8.32 5.74
CA GLU A 58 17.56 8.99 5.27
C GLU A 58 18.13 9.94 6.33
N ARG A 59 17.26 10.73 7.00
CA ARG A 59 17.68 11.62 8.10
C ARG A 59 18.27 10.84 9.27
N CYS A 60 17.77 9.64 9.53
CA CYS A 60 18.22 8.76 10.61
C CYS A 60 19.23 7.70 10.15
N LYS A 61 19.85 7.83 8.96
CA LYS A 61 20.70 6.77 8.38
C LYS A 61 21.94 6.42 9.20
N ASP A 62 22.40 7.32 10.07
CA ASP A 62 23.53 7.09 10.97
C ASP A 62 23.09 6.58 12.36
N HIS A 63 21.78 6.46 12.61
CA HIS A 63 21.26 5.94 13.87
C HIS A 63 21.61 4.45 14.03
N PRO A 64 22.05 3.98 15.23
CA PRO A 64 22.54 2.61 15.41
C PRO A 64 21.58 1.50 14.99
N VAL A 65 20.27 1.75 15.09
CA VAL A 65 19.21 0.80 14.70
C VAL A 65 18.78 1.00 13.24
N VAL A 66 18.52 2.24 12.82
CA VAL A 66 17.92 2.53 11.50
C VAL A 66 18.92 2.24 10.38
N SER A 67 20.21 2.54 10.60
CA SER A 67 21.30 2.22 9.66
C SER A 67 21.33 0.76 9.22
N LYS A 68 20.82 -0.17 10.04
CA LYS A 68 20.84 -1.62 9.76
C LYS A 68 19.67 -2.09 8.91
N ILE A 69 18.62 -1.29 8.81
CA ILE A 69 17.40 -1.64 8.07
C ILE A 69 17.07 -0.62 6.97
N TYR A 70 17.93 0.36 6.75
CA TYR A 70 17.80 1.29 5.63
C TYR A 70 18.35 0.66 4.35
N PHE A 71 17.44 0.20 3.49
CA PHE A 71 17.76 -0.34 2.16
C PHE A 71 17.16 0.58 1.09
N SER A 72 17.99 1.41 0.45
CA SER A 72 17.52 2.37 -0.56
C SER A 72 16.88 1.73 -1.80
N GLU A 73 17.18 0.45 -2.06
CA GLU A 73 16.58 -0.39 -3.09
C GLU A 73 15.06 -0.59 -2.84
N LEU A 74 14.60 -0.36 -1.61
CA LEU A 74 13.19 -0.36 -1.22
C LEU A 74 12.49 0.99 -1.40
N ASN A 75 13.17 2.05 -1.85
CA ASN A 75 12.52 3.36 -2.00
C ASN A 75 11.42 3.32 -3.09
N ARG A 76 10.22 3.75 -2.72
CA ARG A 76 8.99 3.76 -3.52
C ARG A 76 8.56 5.14 -3.95
N LYS A 77 9.13 6.22 -3.39
CA LYS A 77 8.78 7.59 -3.81
C LYS A 77 8.83 7.75 -5.33
N HIS A 78 9.93 7.39 -5.97
CA HIS A 78 10.11 7.59 -7.42
C HIS A 78 9.13 6.73 -8.25
N SER A 79 8.89 5.48 -7.86
CA SER A 79 7.93 4.64 -8.57
C SER A 79 6.49 5.12 -8.40
N LEU A 80 6.15 5.68 -7.23
CA LEU A 80 4.86 6.34 -7.00
C LEU A 80 4.72 7.64 -7.80
N GLU A 81 5.79 8.41 -8.00
CA GLU A 81 5.75 9.59 -8.88
C GLU A 81 5.43 9.20 -10.33
N SER A 82 6.00 8.10 -10.84
CA SER A 82 5.68 7.54 -12.16
C SER A 82 4.21 7.13 -12.26
N ASP A 83 3.68 6.43 -11.26
CA ASP A 83 2.27 6.05 -11.24
C ASP A 83 1.34 7.28 -11.15
N LEU A 84 1.72 8.31 -10.37
CA LEU A 84 0.94 9.55 -10.28
C LEU A 84 0.93 10.32 -11.59
N ALA A 85 2.05 10.37 -12.30
CA ALA A 85 2.12 10.94 -13.65
C ALA A 85 1.19 10.19 -14.62
N PHE A 86 1.12 8.86 -14.53
CA PHE A 86 0.18 8.07 -15.31
C PHE A 86 -1.30 8.36 -14.97
N TYR A 87 -1.65 8.47 -13.68
CA TYR A 87 -3.05 8.60 -13.24
C TYR A 87 -3.62 10.03 -13.25
N TYR A 88 -2.78 11.05 -13.12
CA TYR A 88 -3.18 12.45 -13.02
C TYR A 88 -2.54 13.34 -14.10
N GLY A 89 -1.63 12.81 -14.92
CA GLY A 89 -0.90 13.55 -15.94
C GLY A 89 0.34 14.28 -15.39
N ALA A 90 1.03 15.03 -16.27
CA ALA A 90 2.27 15.71 -15.93
C ALA A 90 2.17 16.67 -14.72
N ASN A 91 0.99 17.30 -14.54
CA ASN A 91 0.73 18.25 -13.45
C ASN A 91 0.16 17.56 -12.19
N TRP A 92 0.47 16.28 -11.97
CA TRP A 92 -0.08 15.53 -10.83
C TRP A 92 0.22 16.20 -9.49
N ARG A 93 1.39 16.84 -9.33
CA ARG A 93 1.81 17.51 -8.09
C ARG A 93 0.86 18.62 -7.64
N GLU A 94 0.20 19.28 -8.58
CA GLU A 94 -0.77 20.35 -8.29
C GLU A 94 -2.16 19.81 -7.93
N GLN A 95 -2.44 18.56 -8.29
CA GLN A 95 -3.76 17.93 -8.14
C GLN A 95 -3.87 17.07 -6.89
N VAL A 96 -2.78 16.43 -6.47
CA VAL A 96 -2.81 15.46 -5.38
C VAL A 96 -2.57 16.10 -4.03
N LYS A 97 -3.36 15.70 -3.05
CA LYS A 97 -3.21 16.07 -1.63
C LYS A 97 -3.45 14.84 -0.78
N PRO A 98 -2.74 14.69 0.35
CA PRO A 98 -2.99 13.58 1.25
C PRO A 98 -4.38 13.72 1.86
N SER A 99 -5.12 12.60 1.95
CA SER A 99 -6.37 12.54 2.71
C SER A 99 -6.13 12.74 4.22
N VAL A 100 -7.21 12.82 5.01
CA VAL A 100 -7.10 13.01 6.46
C VAL A 100 -6.35 11.83 7.11
N ALA A 101 -6.67 10.59 6.73
CA ALA A 101 -5.94 9.43 7.23
C ALA A 101 -4.46 9.42 6.78
N ALA A 102 -4.16 9.82 5.55
CA ALA A 102 -2.78 9.91 5.08
C ALA A 102 -1.98 10.99 5.81
N GLN A 103 -2.58 12.15 6.09
CA GLN A 103 -1.96 13.20 6.90
C GLN A 103 -1.67 12.71 8.32
N ALA A 104 -2.59 11.98 8.94
CA ALA A 104 -2.37 11.38 10.26
C ALA A 104 -1.21 10.38 10.25
N TYR A 105 -1.09 9.59 9.19
CA TYR A 105 0.03 8.66 9.01
C TYR A 105 1.36 9.42 8.85
N VAL A 106 1.44 10.33 7.89
CA VAL A 106 2.63 11.17 7.67
C VAL A 106 3.08 11.86 8.95
N LYS A 107 2.13 12.43 9.71
CA LYS A 107 2.42 13.04 11.01
C LYS A 107 3.07 12.06 11.98
N ARG A 108 2.54 10.84 12.10
CA ARG A 108 3.11 9.82 13.00
C ARG A 108 4.55 9.47 12.61
N ILE A 109 4.83 9.31 11.32
CA ILE A 109 6.17 8.99 10.81
C ILE A 109 7.18 10.08 11.19
N HIS A 110 6.84 11.35 10.96
CA HIS A 110 7.72 12.46 11.36
C HIS A 110 7.89 12.56 12.87
N GLU A 111 6.82 12.34 13.65
CA GLU A 111 6.87 12.36 15.12
C GLU A 111 7.85 11.31 15.66
N ILE A 112 7.74 10.05 15.23
CA ILE A 112 8.65 8.99 15.70
C ILE A 112 10.04 9.15 15.11
N GLY A 113 10.19 9.65 13.88
CA GLY A 113 11.50 9.94 13.32
C GLY A 113 12.28 10.88 14.24
N GLN A 114 11.61 11.87 14.83
CA GLN A 114 12.23 12.87 15.71
C GLN A 114 12.41 12.40 17.15
N THR A 115 11.47 11.58 17.66
CA THR A 115 11.39 11.28 19.10
C THR A 115 11.78 9.86 19.48
N ALA A 116 11.66 8.90 18.56
CA ALA A 116 11.97 7.48 18.76
C ALA A 116 12.31 6.79 17.41
N PRO A 117 13.46 7.14 16.78
CA PRO A 117 13.82 6.66 15.44
C PRO A 117 13.81 5.14 15.29
N GLU A 118 14.09 4.39 16.38
CA GLU A 118 14.03 2.93 16.39
C GLU A 118 12.66 2.37 16.00
N LEU A 119 11.58 3.14 16.20
CA LEU A 119 10.23 2.73 15.82
C LEU A 119 9.97 2.85 14.31
N LEU A 120 10.82 3.53 13.53
CA LEU A 120 10.73 3.51 12.06
C LEU A 120 10.84 2.08 11.48
N VAL A 121 11.48 1.16 12.23
CA VAL A 121 11.53 -0.27 11.91
C VAL A 121 10.14 -0.86 11.69
N ALA A 122 9.15 -0.43 12.50
CA ALA A 122 7.78 -0.91 12.43
C ALA A 122 7.08 -0.52 11.11
N HIS A 123 7.29 0.71 10.64
CA HIS A 123 6.71 1.20 9.39
C HIS A 123 7.42 0.62 8.17
N SER A 124 8.75 0.54 8.22
CA SER A 124 9.56 -0.15 7.21
C SER A 124 9.11 -1.60 7.04
N TYR A 125 8.94 -2.33 8.15
CA TYR A 125 8.42 -3.70 8.16
C TYR A 125 7.01 -3.79 7.55
N THR A 126 6.07 -3.00 8.07
CA THR A 126 4.66 -3.07 7.68
C THR A 126 4.45 -2.74 6.21
N ARG A 127 5.22 -1.79 5.66
CA ARG A 127 5.11 -1.36 4.27
C ARG A 127 5.92 -2.25 3.33
N TYR A 128 7.25 -2.21 3.42
CA TYR A 128 8.11 -2.80 2.39
C TYR A 128 8.04 -4.34 2.35
N LEU A 129 7.94 -5.02 3.50
CA LEU A 129 7.81 -6.48 3.50
C LEU A 129 6.43 -6.92 2.96
N GLY A 130 5.41 -6.10 3.19
CA GLY A 130 4.08 -6.26 2.59
C GLY A 130 4.13 -6.12 1.06
N ASP A 131 4.81 -5.09 0.56
CA ASP A 131 4.97 -4.84 -0.87
C ASP A 131 5.72 -5.97 -1.58
N LEU A 132 6.82 -6.47 -1.00
CA LEU A 132 7.59 -7.63 -1.49
C LEU A 132 6.87 -8.98 -1.34
N SER A 133 5.69 -9.01 -0.72
CA SER A 133 4.93 -10.24 -0.47
C SER A 133 3.57 -10.19 -1.15
N GLY A 134 2.60 -9.50 -0.55
CA GLY A 134 1.26 -9.36 -1.10
C GLY A 134 1.21 -8.40 -2.30
N GLY A 135 2.16 -7.46 -2.40
CA GLY A 135 2.19 -6.45 -3.46
C GLY A 135 2.24 -7.04 -4.87
N GLN A 136 2.97 -8.14 -5.08
CA GLN A 136 3.01 -8.79 -6.41
C GLN A 136 1.66 -9.39 -6.83
N ILE A 137 0.88 -9.89 -5.88
CA ILE A 137 -0.49 -10.35 -6.15
C ILE A 137 -1.38 -9.15 -6.46
N LEU A 138 -1.27 -8.06 -5.68
CA LEU A 138 -2.03 -6.83 -5.90
C LEU A 138 -1.70 -6.18 -7.25
N LYS A 139 -0.44 -6.19 -7.69
CA LYS A 139 -0.01 -5.75 -9.02
C LYS A 139 -0.80 -6.47 -10.11
N GLY A 140 -0.81 -7.80 -10.10
CA GLY A 140 -1.52 -8.60 -11.10
C GLY A 140 -3.03 -8.35 -11.11
N ILE A 141 -3.62 -8.09 -9.95
CA ILE A 141 -5.04 -7.74 -9.84
C ILE A 141 -5.31 -6.32 -10.34
N ALA A 142 -4.45 -5.35 -10.03
CA ALA A 142 -4.57 -3.97 -10.52
C ALA A 142 -4.52 -3.91 -12.06
N VAL A 143 -3.54 -4.59 -12.66
CA VAL A 143 -3.38 -4.67 -14.12
C VAL A 143 -4.65 -5.24 -14.77
N ARG A 144 -5.15 -6.38 -14.28
CA ARG A 144 -6.37 -7.00 -14.83
C ARG A 144 -7.64 -6.17 -14.56
N GLY A 145 -7.82 -5.71 -13.32
CA GLY A 145 -9.03 -5.03 -12.87
C GLY A 145 -9.24 -3.66 -13.51
N MET A 146 -8.15 -2.96 -13.85
CA MET A 146 -8.20 -1.65 -14.52
C MET A 146 -7.85 -1.71 -16.02
N ASN A 147 -7.60 -2.91 -16.56
CA ASN A 147 -7.17 -3.13 -17.95
C ASN A 147 -5.98 -2.25 -18.36
N LEU A 148 -4.91 -2.31 -17.57
CA LEU A 148 -3.68 -1.53 -17.80
C LEU A 148 -2.80 -2.21 -18.85
N ASN A 149 -2.08 -1.41 -19.64
CA ASN A 149 -1.01 -1.93 -20.49
C ASN A 149 0.17 -2.39 -19.63
N GLU A 150 1.00 -3.26 -20.21
CA GLU A 150 2.23 -3.71 -19.56
C GLU A 150 3.14 -2.53 -19.23
N GLY A 151 3.63 -2.48 -17.99
CA GLY A 151 4.54 -1.44 -17.51
C GLY A 151 3.88 -0.13 -17.05
N GLU A 152 2.56 0.04 -17.21
CA GLU A 152 1.87 1.29 -16.86
C GLU A 152 1.07 1.18 -15.55
N GLY A 153 1.08 2.27 -14.75
CA GLY A 153 0.21 2.46 -13.58
C GLY A 153 0.45 1.54 -12.38
N THR A 154 1.51 0.72 -12.41
CA THR A 154 1.87 -0.21 -11.32
C THR A 154 3.37 -0.24 -11.02
N ALA A 155 4.09 0.84 -11.33
CA ALA A 155 5.50 0.99 -11.03
C ALA A 155 5.77 0.82 -9.52
N PHE A 156 4.84 1.24 -8.65
CA PHE A 156 4.92 1.07 -7.19
C PHE A 156 5.29 -0.36 -6.75
N TYR A 157 4.79 -1.38 -7.46
CA TYR A 157 5.02 -2.79 -7.11
C TYR A 157 6.27 -3.39 -7.77
N THR A 158 7.06 -2.59 -8.48
CA THR A 158 8.24 -3.06 -9.20
C THR A 158 9.51 -2.60 -8.50
N PHE A 159 10.43 -3.54 -8.25
CA PHE A 159 11.66 -3.34 -7.49
C PHE A 159 12.87 -3.62 -8.38
N ASP A 160 13.22 -2.67 -9.26
CA ASP A 160 14.25 -2.89 -10.30
C ASP A 160 15.64 -3.23 -9.75
N GLN A 161 15.94 -2.80 -8.52
CA GLN A 161 17.21 -3.05 -7.84
C GLN A 161 17.24 -4.38 -7.07
N ILE A 162 16.13 -5.14 -7.03
CA ILE A 162 16.01 -6.39 -6.29
C ILE A 162 15.71 -7.53 -7.27
N SER A 163 16.76 -8.23 -7.69
CA SER A 163 16.64 -9.34 -8.66
C SER A 163 16.07 -10.62 -8.05
N ASP A 164 16.28 -10.87 -6.76
CA ASP A 164 15.74 -12.02 -6.02
C ASP A 164 15.01 -11.53 -4.76
N GLU A 165 13.69 -11.34 -4.89
CA GLU A 165 12.83 -10.89 -3.78
C GLU A 165 12.83 -11.88 -2.60
N LYS A 166 13.02 -13.18 -2.84
CA LYS A 166 13.02 -14.18 -1.77
C LYS A 166 14.29 -14.09 -0.95
N ALA A 167 15.45 -14.00 -1.62
CA ALA A 167 16.73 -13.78 -0.95
C ALA A 167 16.72 -12.46 -0.18
N PHE A 168 16.21 -11.39 -0.79
CA PHE A 168 16.13 -10.07 -0.15
C PHE A 168 15.24 -10.10 1.10
N LYS A 169 14.07 -10.76 1.06
CA LYS A 169 13.23 -10.90 2.26
C LYS A 169 13.92 -11.66 3.39
N ASN A 170 14.80 -12.62 3.07
CA ASN A 170 15.57 -13.31 4.10
C ASN A 170 16.65 -12.40 4.70
N GLN A 171 17.36 -11.64 3.86
CA GLN A 171 18.31 -10.62 4.31
C GLN A 171 17.63 -9.57 5.20
N TYR A 172 16.47 -9.05 4.80
CA TYR A 172 15.71 -8.08 5.58
C TYR A 172 15.31 -8.62 6.96
N ARG A 173 14.84 -9.88 7.03
CA ARG A 173 14.52 -10.53 8.32
C ARG A 173 15.76 -10.74 9.19
N GLN A 174 16.88 -11.12 8.57
CA GLN A 174 18.13 -11.27 9.30
C GLN A 174 18.60 -9.93 9.87
N ALA A 175 18.55 -8.85 9.08
CA ALA A 175 18.87 -7.50 9.54
C ALA A 175 18.01 -7.05 10.73
N MET A 176 16.71 -7.36 10.73
CA MET A 176 15.83 -7.12 11.88
C MET A 176 16.25 -7.93 13.11
N ASN A 177 16.62 -9.20 12.94
CA ASN A 177 17.07 -10.05 14.04
C ASN A 177 18.42 -9.59 14.62
N ASP A 178 19.28 -8.99 13.81
CA ASP A 178 20.59 -8.49 14.22
C ASP A 178 20.54 -7.09 14.89
N LEU A 179 19.36 -6.46 14.98
CA LEU A 179 19.20 -5.19 15.67
C LEU A 179 19.57 -5.30 17.15
N ALA A 180 20.44 -4.41 17.61
CA ALA A 180 20.86 -4.30 19.00
C ALA A 180 19.81 -3.57 19.85
N VAL A 181 18.63 -4.18 20.03
CA VAL A 181 17.51 -3.65 20.80
C VAL A 181 17.09 -4.60 21.92
N ASP A 182 16.76 -4.05 23.09
CA ASP A 182 16.27 -4.83 24.22
C ASP A 182 14.82 -5.32 24.00
N GLU A 183 14.34 -6.20 24.88
CA GLU A 183 13.01 -6.80 24.77
C GLU A 183 11.89 -5.75 24.80
N ALA A 184 12.01 -4.75 25.68
CA ALA A 184 11.05 -3.66 25.79
C ALA A 184 10.95 -2.81 24.51
N THR A 185 12.08 -2.54 23.86
CA THR A 185 12.11 -1.85 22.56
C THR A 185 11.51 -2.73 21.46
N GLN A 186 11.77 -4.04 21.48
CA GLN A 186 11.13 -4.97 20.54
C GLN A 186 9.60 -4.98 20.71
N ASP A 187 9.08 -4.94 21.93
CA ASP A 187 7.64 -4.82 22.19
C ASP A 187 7.07 -3.51 21.62
N ARG A 188 7.74 -2.37 21.89
CA ARG A 188 7.33 -1.07 21.33
C ARG A 188 7.31 -1.06 19.79
N ILE A 189 8.27 -1.73 19.15
CA ILE A 189 8.30 -1.87 17.68
C ILE A 189 7.11 -2.69 17.18
N VAL A 190 6.71 -3.75 17.90
CA VAL A 190 5.54 -4.57 17.54
C VAL A 190 4.23 -3.81 17.75
N ASP A 191 4.13 -3.04 18.82
CA ASP A 191 2.98 -2.16 19.07
C ASP A 191 2.85 -1.09 17.98
N GLU A 192 3.96 -0.42 17.62
CA GLU A 192 3.97 0.55 16.52
C GLU A 192 3.61 -0.12 15.18
N ALA A 193 4.01 -1.36 14.96
CA ALA A 193 3.66 -2.06 13.73
C ALA A 193 2.14 -2.31 13.65
N ASN A 194 1.50 -2.62 14.78
CA ASN A 194 0.04 -2.70 14.84
C ASN A 194 -0.63 -1.33 14.59
N ASP A 195 -0.07 -0.24 15.11
CA ASP A 195 -0.54 1.12 14.82
C ASP A 195 -0.36 1.48 13.33
N ALA A 196 0.76 1.09 12.72
CA ALA A 196 1.01 1.23 11.29
C ALA A 196 -0.06 0.48 10.47
N PHE A 197 -0.45 -0.74 10.85
CA PHE A 197 -1.60 -1.43 10.23
C PHE A 197 -2.90 -0.64 10.43
N GLY A 198 -3.15 -0.10 11.63
CA GLY A 198 -4.30 0.75 11.92
C GLY A 198 -4.38 1.99 11.02
N LEU A 199 -3.27 2.69 10.82
CA LEU A 199 -3.17 3.85 9.94
C LEU A 199 -3.39 3.47 8.47
N ASN A 200 -2.85 2.34 8.02
CA ASN A 200 -3.12 1.78 6.69
C ASN A 200 -4.60 1.48 6.48
N MET A 201 -5.25 0.83 7.44
CA MET A 201 -6.68 0.51 7.37
C MET A 201 -7.55 1.76 7.27
N LYS A 202 -7.23 2.82 8.02
CA LYS A 202 -7.94 4.11 7.93
C LYS A 202 -7.87 4.70 6.52
N MET A 203 -6.72 4.64 5.84
CA MET A 203 -6.61 5.07 4.44
C MET A 203 -7.49 4.23 3.52
N PHE A 204 -7.58 2.91 3.73
CA PHE A 204 -8.47 2.05 2.92
C PHE A 204 -9.95 2.36 3.16
N MET A 205 -10.36 2.61 4.41
CA MET A 205 -11.74 2.94 4.78
C MET A 205 -12.22 4.25 4.12
N GLU A 206 -11.36 5.26 3.99
CA GLU A 206 -11.70 6.50 3.27
C GLU A 206 -12.02 6.30 1.78
N LEU A 207 -11.60 5.17 1.19
CA LEU A 207 -11.85 4.85 -0.21
C LEU A 207 -13.15 4.06 -0.42
N GLU A 208 -13.74 3.49 0.63
CA GLU A 208 -14.91 2.61 0.52
C GLU A 208 -16.13 3.32 -0.08
N GLY A 209 -16.41 4.57 0.32
CA GLY A 209 -17.55 5.32 -0.21
C GLY A 209 -17.46 5.55 -1.72
N ASN A 210 -16.26 5.81 -2.25
CA ASN A 210 -16.04 5.96 -3.69
C ASN A 210 -16.27 4.63 -4.43
N LEU A 211 -15.78 3.54 -3.84
CA LEU A 211 -15.92 2.21 -4.41
C LEU A 211 -17.38 1.73 -4.42
N ILE A 212 -18.12 1.92 -3.33
CA ILE A 212 -19.55 1.57 -3.25
C ILE A 212 -20.34 2.32 -4.32
N LYS A 213 -20.09 3.63 -4.47
CA LYS A 213 -20.73 4.44 -5.51
C LYS A 213 -20.43 3.91 -6.91
N ALA A 214 -19.16 3.56 -7.18
CA ALA A 214 -18.77 3.03 -8.48
C ALA A 214 -19.38 1.66 -8.78
N ILE A 215 -19.41 0.75 -7.79
CA ILE A 215 -20.08 -0.56 -7.92
C ILE A 215 -21.57 -0.36 -8.19
N GLY A 216 -22.23 0.53 -7.45
CA GLY A 216 -23.64 0.87 -7.67
C GLY A 216 -23.91 1.36 -9.09
N LEU A 217 -23.07 2.25 -9.62
CA LEU A 217 -23.17 2.73 -11.00
C LEU A 217 -22.95 1.61 -12.03
N MET A 218 -21.98 0.72 -11.81
CA MET A 218 -21.75 -0.43 -12.70
C MET A 218 -22.95 -1.39 -12.71
N VAL A 219 -23.51 -1.70 -11.55
CA VAL A 219 -24.71 -2.55 -11.43
C VAL A 219 -25.92 -1.89 -12.09
N PHE A 220 -26.15 -0.60 -11.82
CA PHE A 220 -27.23 0.16 -12.45
C PHE A 220 -27.12 0.12 -13.97
N ASN A 221 -25.95 0.46 -14.52
CA ASN A 221 -25.71 0.45 -15.98
C ASN A 221 -25.89 -0.95 -16.60
N SER A 222 -25.54 -2.01 -15.87
CA SER A 222 -25.77 -3.39 -16.30
C SER A 222 -27.26 -3.72 -16.38
N LEU A 223 -28.04 -3.29 -15.37
CA LEU A 223 -29.49 -3.49 -15.32
C LEU A 223 -30.26 -2.64 -16.33
N THR A 224 -29.78 -1.43 -16.63
CA THR A 224 -30.45 -0.49 -17.55
C THR A 224 -29.98 -0.60 -19.00
N ARG A 225 -28.92 -1.37 -19.29
CA ARG A 225 -28.56 -1.73 -20.67
C ARG A 225 -29.68 -2.56 -21.28
N ARG A 226 -30.59 -1.88 -22.00
CA ARG A 226 -31.59 -2.55 -22.85
C ARG A 226 -30.86 -3.49 -23.81
N ARG A 227 -31.20 -4.78 -23.77
CA ARG A 227 -31.16 -5.62 -24.96
C ARG A 227 -32.28 -5.10 -25.87
N GLU A 228 -31.97 -4.19 -26.78
CA GLU A 228 -32.90 -3.89 -27.87
C GLU A 228 -32.96 -5.11 -28.78
N ARG A 229 -33.93 -5.99 -28.53
CA ARG A 229 -34.58 -6.75 -29.58
C ARG A 229 -35.99 -6.18 -29.64
N GLY A 230 -36.20 -5.22 -30.53
CA GLY A 230 -37.48 -4.51 -30.65
C GLY A 230 -38.63 -5.51 -30.83
N SER A 231 -39.66 -5.39 -30.00
CA SER A 231 -40.87 -6.22 -30.07
C SER A 231 -41.86 -5.73 -31.14
N THR A 232 -41.36 -5.24 -32.27
CA THR A 232 -42.18 -4.81 -33.42
C THR A 232 -41.87 -5.56 -34.71
N GLU A 233 -41.35 -6.79 -34.63
CA GLU A 233 -41.60 -7.79 -35.68
C GLU A 233 -42.92 -8.53 -35.34
N LEU A 234 -44.03 -7.79 -35.36
CA LEU A 234 -45.36 -8.37 -35.43
C LEU A 234 -45.96 -7.99 -36.78
N ALA A 235 -46.12 -9.02 -37.60
CA ALA A 235 -47.09 -9.16 -38.68
C ALA A 235 -47.16 -8.03 -39.72
N THR A 236 -46.55 -8.26 -40.88
CA THR A 236 -47.17 -7.86 -42.15
C THR A 236 -47.54 -9.13 -42.90
N ALA A 237 -48.85 -9.32 -43.02
CA ALA A 237 -49.50 -10.34 -43.83
C ALA A 237 -49.35 -10.02 -45.32
N GLU A 238 -49.07 -11.05 -46.13
CA GLU A 238 -49.82 -11.45 -47.34
C GLU A 238 -49.45 -12.90 -47.70
#